data_AF-A0A4P9VYV6-F1
#
_entry.id   AF-A0A4P9VYV6-F1
#
_cell.length_a   1.000
_cell.length_b   1.000
_cell.length_c   1.000
_cell.angle_alpha   90.00
_cell.angle_beta   90.00
_cell.angle_gamma   90.00
#
_symmetry.space_group_name_H-M   'P 1'
#
loop_
_entity.id
_entity.type
_entity.pdbx_description
1 polymer ?
#
loop_
_entity_poly.entity_id
_entity_poly.type
_entity_poly.pdbx_seq_one_letter_code
_entity_poly.pdbx_strand_id
1 'polypeptide(L)'
;CLAGMETYSEEARHAFEKTLGWLGQWACSRSFGLGSRLPWDKQFLIESLSDSTIYNAYYTVAHLLHGGNLDGSKPGEAGILPEQMTDEVWDYVLRGDDLPKETTIPVPILERLRREFEYFYPIDLRVSGKDLITNHLTFLIYNHVAIFPKKHWPKSIRANGHLLLNGEKMAKSTGNMMTIRDAIEQFGADATRFTLADAGDALEDANFVAKTADGAILKLYTEKEWIEEALAEAEAGKLRTGAYTWNDRVFEAEIVKFAAEADKAYAAMLYREAVKVGYYELQNARNEYRKATTPPASAAEGEVYEGMHKDLVMKYVEVQTLLLAPITPHWSENIWTELLKKPQSVMHARWPVLTPPADSASLLAAAEYVRGLGARIRSAEDQASKKKAKKGAAAEADESGPRTLRLYVASTFPAWQDEALAVLKETWDEATKKLSGNEKQLLAKKGLMKNKAVMPFIMTIKNCAKMLKLTLPSPAARPKQQNVEAIGGAAFDRKLPFNEAETLASNLDFVRRELAMFRIAKVEVVNKENVAAEDVEDFKKADAAVPGQPAYRIL
;
A
#
# COMPACT_ATOMS: atom_id res chain seq x y z
N CYS A 1 14.77 -26.34 8.83
CA CYS A 1 13.98 -25.21 9.35
C CYS A 1 13.96 -24.05 8.35
N LEU A 2 15.08 -23.32 8.16
CA LEU A 2 15.16 -22.11 7.32
C LEU A 2 14.54 -22.21 5.92
N ALA A 3 14.74 -23.34 5.22
CA ALA A 3 14.19 -23.55 3.88
C ALA A 3 12.65 -23.50 3.81
N GLY A 4 11.95 -23.82 4.90
CA GLY A 4 10.48 -23.75 4.99
C GLY A 4 9.95 -22.54 5.74
N MET A 5 10.83 -21.61 6.15
CA MET A 5 10.48 -20.42 6.93
C MET A 5 10.38 -19.20 6.02
N GLU A 6 9.39 -18.34 6.22
CA GLU A 6 9.25 -17.06 5.50
C GLU A 6 10.16 -15.98 6.12
N THR A 7 10.91 -15.26 5.29
CA THR A 7 11.90 -14.23 5.69
C THR A 7 11.58 -12.83 5.17
N TYR A 8 10.50 -12.68 4.38
CA TYR A 8 9.97 -11.45 3.79
C TYR A 8 10.92 -10.68 2.85
N SER A 9 12.17 -11.13 2.72
CA SER A 9 13.15 -10.63 1.76
C SER A 9 14.23 -11.68 1.50
N GLU A 10 14.75 -11.68 0.27
CA GLU A 10 15.89 -12.50 -0.14
C GLU A 10 17.18 -12.10 0.60
N GLU A 11 17.35 -10.82 0.90
CA GLU A 11 18.52 -10.34 1.64
C GLU A 11 18.55 -10.89 3.07
N ALA A 12 17.40 -10.95 3.78
CA ALA A 12 17.33 -11.60 5.09
C ALA A 12 17.65 -13.10 4.98
N ARG A 13 17.13 -13.78 3.96
CA ARG A 13 17.39 -15.20 3.73
C ARG A 13 18.88 -15.46 3.54
N HIS A 14 19.53 -14.72 2.65
CA HIS A 14 20.98 -14.84 2.43
C HIS A 14 21.78 -14.53 3.70
N ALA A 15 21.34 -13.58 4.53
CA ALA A 15 22.00 -13.28 5.80
C ALA A 15 21.90 -14.44 6.81
N PHE A 16 20.76 -15.14 6.86
CA PHE A 16 20.64 -16.37 7.63
C PHE A 16 21.52 -17.50 7.07
N GLU A 17 21.46 -17.76 5.77
CA GLU A 17 22.26 -18.82 5.13
C GLU A 17 23.76 -18.60 5.33
N LYS A 18 24.21 -17.36 5.17
CA LYS A 18 25.59 -16.97 5.47
C LYS A 18 25.93 -17.29 6.92
N THR A 19 25.12 -16.83 7.88
CA THR A 19 25.35 -17.08 9.31
C THR A 19 25.41 -18.57 9.63
N LEU A 20 24.47 -19.37 9.12
CA LEU A 20 24.48 -20.82 9.29
C LEU A 20 25.73 -21.48 8.72
N GLY A 21 26.29 -20.95 7.63
CA GLY A 21 27.50 -21.48 7.00
C GLY A 21 28.81 -21.21 7.77
N TRP A 22 28.90 -20.14 8.56
CA TRP A 22 30.14 -19.79 9.27
C TRP A 22 30.06 -19.91 10.80
N LEU A 23 28.85 -19.96 11.39
CA LEU A 23 28.69 -20.01 12.84
C LEU A 23 29.22 -21.34 13.39
N GLY A 24 30.30 -21.26 14.17
CA GLY A 24 30.87 -22.38 14.91
C GLY A 24 30.33 -22.50 16.34
N GLN A 25 31.18 -22.93 17.26
CA GLN A 25 30.83 -23.01 18.68
C GLN A 25 30.66 -21.61 19.29
N TRP A 26 29.60 -21.43 20.08
CA TRP A 26 29.33 -20.20 20.82
C TRP A 26 29.52 -20.43 22.32
N ALA A 27 30.25 -19.55 22.99
CA ALA A 27 30.46 -19.62 24.42
C ALA A 27 29.18 -19.15 25.16
N CYS A 28 28.42 -20.10 25.70
CA CYS A 28 27.12 -19.83 26.35
C CYS A 28 27.22 -19.51 27.85
N SER A 29 28.42 -19.53 28.43
CA SER A 29 28.66 -19.35 29.87
C SER A 29 29.49 -18.11 30.18
N ARG A 30 29.18 -17.43 31.29
CA ARG A 30 29.91 -16.26 31.81
C ARG A 30 30.08 -16.31 33.33
N SER A 31 31.10 -15.62 33.85
CA SER A 31 31.43 -15.61 35.28
C SER A 31 30.89 -14.39 36.06
N PHE A 32 30.37 -13.38 35.37
CA PHE A 32 29.90 -12.12 35.97
C PHE A 32 28.61 -11.61 35.30
N GLY A 33 27.78 -10.89 36.05
CA GLY A 33 26.51 -10.31 35.60
C GLY A 33 25.28 -10.95 36.26
N LEU A 34 24.09 -10.64 35.71
CA LEU A 34 22.81 -11.23 36.12
C LEU A 34 22.42 -12.41 35.22
N GLY A 35 21.46 -13.25 35.62
CA GLY A 35 20.93 -14.32 34.77
C GLY A 35 20.80 -15.65 35.50
N SER A 36 20.43 -16.68 34.76
CA SER A 36 20.27 -18.04 35.28
C SER A 36 21.62 -18.74 35.41
N ARG A 37 21.82 -19.50 36.50
CA ARG A 37 23.03 -20.32 36.70
C ARG A 37 22.90 -21.63 35.94
N LEU A 38 24.02 -22.18 35.44
CA LEU A 38 24.00 -23.54 34.90
C LEU A 38 23.59 -24.53 36.01
N PRO A 39 22.69 -25.48 35.73
CA PRO A 39 22.13 -26.35 36.77
C PRO A 39 23.17 -27.35 37.32
N TRP A 40 24.15 -27.77 36.51
CA TRP A 40 25.22 -28.69 36.91
C TRP A 40 26.52 -27.99 37.36
N ASP A 41 26.73 -26.72 37.03
CA ASP A 41 27.90 -25.94 37.45
C ASP A 41 27.51 -24.49 37.79
N LYS A 42 27.12 -24.29 39.05
CA LYS A 42 26.56 -23.03 39.55
C LYS A 42 27.57 -21.88 39.61
N GLN A 43 28.86 -22.14 39.35
CA GLN A 43 29.88 -21.09 39.22
C GLN A 43 29.63 -20.22 37.98
N PHE A 44 29.05 -20.80 36.93
CA PHE A 44 28.78 -20.11 35.67
C PHE A 44 27.32 -19.65 35.55
N LEU A 45 27.13 -18.47 34.97
CA LEU A 45 25.85 -17.96 34.50
C LEU A 45 25.69 -18.23 33.00
N ILE A 46 24.46 -18.41 32.55
CA ILE A 46 24.11 -18.47 31.13
C ILE A 46 24.16 -17.03 30.59
N GLU A 47 24.73 -16.85 29.40
CA GLU A 47 24.77 -15.54 28.75
C GLU A 47 23.45 -15.23 28.01
N SER A 48 23.16 -13.94 27.85
CA SER A 48 21.85 -13.42 27.43
C SER A 48 21.35 -13.86 26.05
N LEU A 49 22.23 -14.17 25.10
CA LEU A 49 21.83 -14.67 23.77
C LEU A 49 21.55 -16.18 23.79
N SER A 50 21.95 -16.89 24.85
CA SER A 50 21.78 -18.33 24.99
C SER A 50 20.49 -18.68 25.75
N ASP A 51 20.12 -17.92 26.79
CA ASP A 51 18.87 -18.12 27.55
C ASP A 51 17.62 -17.50 26.90
N SER A 52 17.79 -16.76 25.80
CA SER A 52 16.71 -16.06 25.10
C SER A 52 16.22 -16.76 23.83
N THR A 53 16.49 -18.05 23.64
CA THR A 53 16.28 -18.70 22.33
C THR A 53 14.93 -19.42 22.16
N ILE A 54 14.36 -19.97 23.23
CA ILE A 54 13.08 -20.73 23.21
C ILE A 54 12.03 -20.19 24.20
N TYR A 55 12.31 -19.06 24.84
CA TYR A 55 11.42 -18.43 25.83
C TYR A 55 10.01 -18.07 25.28
N ASN A 56 9.83 -18.04 23.95
CA ASN A 56 8.51 -17.92 23.34
C ASN A 56 7.57 -19.05 23.74
N ALA A 57 8.08 -20.26 24.00
CA ALA A 57 7.29 -21.37 24.50
C ALA A 57 6.76 -21.07 25.91
N TYR A 58 7.58 -20.43 26.76
CA TYR A 58 7.18 -20.02 28.11
C TYR A 58 6.02 -19.01 28.10
N TYR A 59 5.93 -18.12 27.10
CA TYR A 59 4.80 -17.17 26.99
C TYR A 59 3.43 -17.87 26.96
N THR A 60 3.35 -19.06 26.37
CA THR A 60 2.09 -19.82 26.26
C THR A 60 1.52 -20.22 27.62
N VAL A 61 2.38 -20.40 28.62
CA VAL A 61 2.00 -20.87 29.97
C VAL A 61 2.27 -19.87 31.08
N ALA A 62 2.99 -18.78 30.82
CA ALA A 62 3.35 -17.74 31.79
C ALA A 62 2.13 -17.19 32.57
N HIS A 63 1.02 -16.98 31.87
CA HIS A 63 -0.23 -16.49 32.47
C HIS A 63 -0.82 -17.46 33.50
N LEU A 64 -0.61 -18.77 33.34
CA LEU A 64 -1.02 -19.80 34.28
C LEU A 64 -0.06 -19.91 35.48
N LEU A 65 1.24 -19.76 35.22
CA LEU A 65 2.29 -19.98 36.20
C LEU A 65 2.48 -18.82 37.18
N HIS A 66 2.36 -17.57 36.73
CA HIS A 66 2.58 -16.39 37.59
C HIS A 66 1.56 -15.25 37.38
N GLY A 67 0.55 -15.41 36.52
CA GLY A 67 -0.62 -14.53 36.48
C GLY A 67 -0.33 -13.04 36.22
N GLY A 68 0.78 -12.72 35.54
CA GLY A 68 1.23 -11.35 35.31
C GLY A 68 2.12 -10.75 36.41
N ASN A 69 2.42 -11.50 37.47
CA ASN A 69 3.46 -11.11 38.42
C ASN A 69 4.84 -11.22 37.77
N LEU A 70 5.52 -10.09 37.55
CA LEU A 70 6.74 -10.02 36.74
C LEU A 70 7.94 -10.72 37.39
N ASP A 71 8.03 -10.73 38.71
CA ASP A 71 9.13 -11.36 39.44
C ASP A 71 8.83 -12.83 39.83
N GLY A 72 7.63 -13.32 39.50
CA GLY A 72 7.21 -14.68 39.83
C GLY A 72 7.06 -14.95 41.34
N SER A 73 7.04 -13.92 42.19
CA SER A 73 6.98 -14.06 43.66
C SER A 73 5.66 -14.66 44.18
N LYS A 74 4.65 -14.78 43.33
CA LYS A 74 3.34 -15.33 43.65
C LYS A 74 2.94 -16.33 42.56
N PRO A 75 2.48 -17.54 42.93
CA PRO A 75 1.91 -18.47 41.96
C PRO A 75 0.72 -17.85 41.23
N GLY A 76 0.59 -18.19 39.95
CA GLY A 76 -0.55 -17.85 39.13
C GLY A 76 -1.76 -18.72 39.43
N GLU A 77 -2.76 -18.64 38.55
CA GLU A 77 -4.03 -19.35 38.72
C GLU A 77 -3.90 -20.89 38.69
N ALA A 78 -2.80 -21.43 38.15
CA ALA A 78 -2.54 -22.87 38.20
C ALA A 78 -2.07 -23.33 39.59
N GLY A 79 -1.68 -22.41 40.48
CA GLY A 79 -1.22 -22.73 41.84
C GLY A 79 0.07 -23.55 41.91
N ILE A 80 0.87 -23.52 40.84
CA ILE A 80 2.12 -24.30 40.74
C ILE A 80 3.28 -23.49 41.34
N LEU A 81 4.03 -24.12 42.24
CA LEU A 81 5.26 -23.57 42.81
C LEU A 81 6.45 -23.79 41.87
N PRO A 82 7.44 -22.89 41.85
CA PRO A 82 8.62 -23.02 40.97
C PRO A 82 9.33 -24.38 41.06
N GLU A 83 9.47 -24.92 42.27
CA GLU A 83 10.10 -26.21 42.54
C GLU A 83 9.34 -27.42 42.01
N GLN A 84 8.05 -27.28 41.67
CA GLN A 84 7.25 -28.37 41.09
C GLN A 84 7.44 -28.49 39.57
N MET A 85 8.05 -27.51 38.92
CA MET A 85 8.32 -27.51 37.48
C MET A 85 9.65 -28.22 37.16
N THR A 86 9.66 -29.55 37.31
CA THR A 86 10.82 -30.40 36.98
C THR A 86 11.00 -30.57 35.47
N ASP A 87 12.13 -31.16 35.06
CA ASP A 87 12.42 -31.44 33.66
C ASP A 87 11.35 -32.34 33.03
N GLU A 88 10.85 -33.36 33.74
CA GLU A 88 9.78 -34.24 33.24
C GLU A 88 8.45 -33.50 33.05
N VAL A 89 8.14 -32.53 33.93
CA VAL A 89 6.96 -31.67 33.78
C VAL A 89 7.09 -30.81 32.52
N TRP A 90 8.27 -30.22 32.28
CA TRP A 90 8.52 -29.44 31.08
C TRP A 90 8.50 -30.29 29.80
N ASP A 91 9.07 -31.50 29.84
CA ASP A 91 9.07 -32.44 28.72
C ASP A 91 7.63 -32.85 28.36
N TYR A 92 6.77 -33.14 29.34
CA TYR A 92 5.35 -33.40 29.09
C TYR A 92 4.64 -32.21 28.44
N VAL A 93 4.84 -31.00 28.97
CA VAL A 93 4.13 -29.78 28.52
C VAL A 93 4.59 -29.34 27.13
N LEU A 94 5.90 -29.36 26.86
CA LEU A 94 6.50 -28.70 25.69
C LEU A 94 6.95 -29.66 24.58
N ARG A 95 7.29 -30.91 24.91
CA ARG A 95 7.71 -31.92 23.92
C ARG A 95 6.63 -32.97 23.66
N GLY A 96 5.66 -33.06 24.55
CA GLY A 96 4.53 -33.98 24.45
C GLY A 96 4.89 -35.40 24.88
N ASP A 97 5.91 -35.53 25.72
CA ASP A 97 6.36 -36.78 26.33
C ASP A 97 5.28 -37.34 27.30
N ASP A 98 5.53 -38.51 27.90
CA ASP A 98 4.58 -39.17 28.80
C ASP A 98 4.36 -38.37 30.10
N LEU A 99 3.23 -38.62 30.78
CA LEU A 99 2.94 -37.98 32.07
C LEU A 99 4.07 -38.25 33.07
N PRO A 100 4.51 -37.23 33.84
CA PRO A 100 5.54 -37.40 34.85
C PRO A 100 5.10 -38.42 35.90
N LYS A 101 5.97 -39.41 36.19
CA LYS A 101 5.66 -40.46 37.17
C LYS A 101 5.55 -39.92 38.60
N GLU A 102 6.37 -38.94 38.91
CA GLU A 102 6.48 -38.32 40.24
C GLU A 102 6.16 -36.83 40.11
N THR A 103 4.87 -36.47 40.19
CA THR A 103 4.44 -35.07 40.22
C THR A 103 3.30 -34.86 41.20
N THR A 104 3.34 -33.71 41.88
CA THR A 104 2.27 -33.25 42.77
C THR A 104 1.27 -32.34 42.06
N ILE A 105 1.51 -32.02 40.78
CA ILE A 105 0.63 -31.18 39.97
C ILE A 105 -0.54 -32.04 39.47
N PRO A 106 -1.80 -31.62 39.67
CA PRO A 106 -2.95 -32.36 39.16
C PRO A 106 -2.91 -32.52 37.63
N VAL A 107 -3.21 -33.72 37.13
CA VAL A 107 -3.22 -34.03 35.69
C VAL A 107 -4.04 -33.03 34.86
N PRO A 108 -5.26 -32.59 35.27
CA PRO A 108 -6.01 -31.61 34.50
C PRO A 108 -5.29 -30.26 34.32
N ILE A 109 -4.43 -29.88 35.27
CA ILE A 109 -3.62 -28.66 35.18
C ILE A 109 -2.45 -28.86 34.21
N LEU A 110 -1.79 -30.03 34.25
CA LEU A 110 -0.74 -30.37 33.28
C LEU A 110 -1.28 -30.42 31.86
N GLU A 111 -2.43 -31.06 31.65
CA GLU A 111 -3.13 -31.08 30.36
C GLU A 111 -3.49 -29.68 29.88
N ARG A 112 -3.91 -28.79 30.79
CA ARG A 112 -4.18 -27.39 30.47
C ARG A 112 -2.93 -26.67 30.00
N LEU A 113 -1.79 -26.78 30.71
CA LEU A 113 -0.52 -26.18 30.30
C LEU A 113 -0.10 -26.66 28.90
N ARG A 114 -0.16 -27.98 28.67
CA ARG A 114 0.15 -28.58 27.37
C ARG A 114 -0.78 -28.07 26.27
N ARG A 115 -2.09 -27.97 26.54
CA ARG A 115 -3.07 -27.46 25.58
C ARG A 115 -2.80 -26.01 25.19
N GLU A 116 -2.46 -25.14 26.14
CA GLU A 116 -2.08 -23.75 25.84
C GLU A 116 -0.87 -23.70 24.91
N PHE A 117 0.18 -24.48 25.21
CA PHE A 117 1.35 -24.58 24.34
C PHE A 117 0.98 -25.12 22.94
N GLU A 118 0.32 -26.27 22.85
CA GLU A 118 -0.05 -26.89 21.57
C GLU A 118 -1.01 -26.03 20.73
N TYR A 119 -1.80 -25.16 21.36
CA TYR A 119 -2.69 -24.22 20.65
C TYR A 119 -1.92 -23.03 20.06
N PHE A 120 -1.04 -22.41 20.84
CA PHE A 120 -0.34 -21.18 20.43
C PHE A 120 0.95 -21.42 19.64
N TYR A 121 1.56 -22.61 19.74
CA TYR A 121 2.76 -22.96 18.97
C TYR A 121 2.43 -23.64 17.64
N PRO A 122 3.23 -23.45 16.58
CA PRO A 122 4.53 -22.76 16.52
C PRO A 122 4.45 -21.23 16.52
N ILE A 123 5.61 -20.57 16.66
CA ILE A 123 5.75 -19.13 16.42
C ILE A 123 5.35 -18.82 14.97
N ASP A 124 4.20 -18.15 14.79
CA ASP A 124 3.74 -17.70 13.46
C ASP A 124 4.64 -16.59 12.90
N LEU A 125 5.00 -15.60 13.74
CA LEU A 125 5.82 -14.46 13.37
C LEU A 125 6.74 -14.02 14.50
N ARG A 126 8.02 -13.83 14.18
CA ARG A 126 9.00 -13.13 15.03
C ARG A 126 9.50 -11.88 14.32
N VAL A 127 9.29 -10.71 14.93
CA VAL A 127 9.79 -9.42 14.40
C VAL A 127 11.04 -8.97 15.13
N SER A 128 12.03 -8.44 14.41
CA SER A 128 13.26 -7.92 15.03
C SER A 128 14.09 -7.02 14.11
N GLY A 129 15.12 -6.38 14.67
CA GLY A 129 16.14 -5.69 13.89
C GLY A 129 17.08 -6.66 13.17
N LYS A 130 17.63 -6.22 12.03
CA LYS A 130 18.57 -6.99 11.21
C LYS A 130 19.86 -7.40 11.95
N ASP A 131 20.22 -6.67 13.00
CA ASP A 131 21.36 -6.95 13.87
C ASP A 131 21.24 -8.28 14.62
N LEU A 132 20.02 -8.76 14.85
CA LEU A 132 19.78 -10.03 15.55
C LEU A 132 19.81 -11.26 14.62
N ILE A 133 19.88 -11.07 13.30
CA ILE A 133 19.94 -12.19 12.33
C ILE A 133 21.17 -13.07 12.60
N THR A 134 22.33 -12.45 12.79
CA THR A 134 23.62 -13.16 12.87
C THR A 134 23.89 -13.83 14.21
N ASN A 135 22.96 -13.69 15.18
CA ASN A 135 23.08 -14.21 16.54
C ASN A 135 21.74 -14.78 17.01
N HIS A 136 21.01 -14.06 17.87
CA HIS A 136 19.75 -14.43 18.50
C HIS A 136 18.76 -15.15 17.60
N LEU A 137 18.42 -14.60 16.42
CA LEU A 137 17.44 -15.22 15.53
C LEU A 137 17.96 -16.53 14.91
N THR A 138 19.27 -16.61 14.65
CA THR A 138 19.91 -17.87 14.23
C THR A 138 19.94 -18.88 15.38
N PHE A 139 20.24 -18.44 16.61
CA PHE A 139 20.25 -19.30 17.80
C PHE A 139 18.84 -19.80 18.14
N LEU A 140 17.82 -18.97 17.95
CA LEU A 140 16.41 -19.34 18.04
C LEU A 140 16.12 -20.52 17.10
N ILE A 141 16.53 -20.45 15.84
CA ILE A 141 16.35 -21.55 14.88
C ILE A 141 17.07 -22.82 15.35
N TYR A 142 18.34 -22.72 15.76
CA TYR A 142 19.11 -23.87 16.25
C TYR A 142 18.43 -24.56 17.43
N ASN A 143 18.07 -23.81 18.46
CA ASN A 143 17.47 -24.38 19.67
C ASN A 143 16.07 -24.93 19.42
N HIS A 144 15.26 -24.30 18.57
CA HIS A 144 13.95 -24.85 18.21
C HIS A 144 14.07 -26.19 17.48
N VAL A 145 15.06 -26.33 16.58
CA VAL A 145 15.32 -27.59 15.87
C VAL A 145 15.85 -28.67 16.82
N ALA A 146 16.65 -28.29 17.81
CA ALA A 146 17.23 -29.22 18.77
C ALA A 146 16.21 -29.76 19.78
N ILE A 147 15.26 -28.93 20.23
CA ILE A 147 14.32 -29.27 21.31
C ILE A 147 12.96 -29.75 20.79
N PHE A 148 12.43 -29.12 19.74
CA PHE A 148 11.04 -29.31 19.35
C PHE A 148 10.89 -30.14 18.06
N PRO A 149 9.80 -30.92 17.96
CA PRO A 149 9.45 -31.60 16.72
C PRO A 149 9.17 -30.58 15.60
N LYS A 150 9.33 -31.00 14.34
CA LYS A 150 9.21 -30.13 13.16
C LYS A 150 7.92 -29.30 13.10
N LYS A 151 6.80 -29.80 13.63
CA LYS A 151 5.52 -29.09 13.70
C LYS A 151 5.55 -27.81 14.55
N HIS A 152 6.51 -27.70 15.47
CA HIS A 152 6.68 -26.59 16.40
C HIS A 152 7.84 -25.65 16.00
N TRP A 153 8.45 -25.85 14.84
CA TRP A 153 9.49 -24.95 14.34
C TRP A 153 8.89 -23.58 13.92
N PRO A 154 9.64 -22.47 14.07
CA PRO A 154 9.18 -21.14 13.69
C PRO A 154 8.74 -21.08 12.21
N LYS A 155 7.60 -20.44 11.95
CA LYS A 155 7.04 -20.31 10.59
C LYS A 155 7.60 -19.10 9.84
N SER A 156 7.76 -17.96 10.50
CA SER A 156 8.28 -16.75 9.84
C SER A 156 9.06 -15.81 10.76
N ILE A 157 10.03 -15.11 10.18
CA ILE A 157 10.83 -14.06 10.84
C ILE A 157 10.89 -12.83 9.92
N ARG A 158 10.43 -11.67 10.39
CA ARG A 158 10.53 -10.40 9.67
C ARG A 158 11.59 -9.51 10.32
N ALA A 159 12.67 -9.25 9.59
CA ALA A 159 13.73 -8.36 10.02
C ALA A 159 13.55 -6.95 9.41
N ASN A 160 13.75 -5.91 10.21
CA ASN A 160 13.74 -4.51 9.78
C ASN A 160 15.11 -3.84 10.00
N GLY A 161 15.35 -2.74 9.29
CA GLY A 161 16.51 -1.89 9.55
C GLY A 161 16.48 -1.20 10.92
N HIS A 162 17.57 -0.51 11.27
CA HIS A 162 17.59 0.32 12.46
C HIS A 162 16.71 1.55 12.25
N LEU A 163 16.17 2.09 13.35
CA LEU A 163 15.40 3.32 13.29
C LEU A 163 16.35 4.53 13.37
N LEU A 164 16.24 5.42 12.39
CA LEU A 164 16.82 6.76 12.38
C LEU A 164 15.80 7.76 12.94
N LEU A 165 16.30 8.86 13.49
CA LEU A 165 15.49 10.00 13.91
C LEU A 165 15.91 11.22 13.09
N ASN A 166 14.98 11.74 12.29
CA ASN A 166 15.18 12.86 11.36
C ASN A 166 16.36 12.66 10.39
N GLY A 167 16.56 11.41 9.94
CA GLY A 167 17.64 11.03 9.01
C GLY A 167 18.99 10.78 9.67
N GLU A 168 19.09 10.93 10.98
CA GLU A 168 20.33 10.72 11.74
C GLU A 168 20.22 9.53 12.68
N LYS A 169 21.38 8.91 12.98
CA LYS A 169 21.46 7.80 13.93
C LYS A 169 21.08 8.28 15.33
N MET A 170 20.20 7.54 15.99
CA MET A 170 19.84 7.84 17.37
C MET A 170 21.04 7.62 18.30
N ALA A 171 21.44 8.66 19.03
CA ALA A 171 22.54 8.61 20.00
C ALA A 171 22.31 9.61 21.14
N LYS A 172 22.49 9.14 22.39
CA LYS A 172 22.43 10.01 23.58
C LYS A 172 23.47 11.13 23.52
N SER A 173 24.65 10.85 22.97
CA SER A 173 25.78 11.80 22.93
C SER A 173 25.56 12.99 22.00
N THR A 174 24.75 12.86 20.95
CA THR A 174 24.44 13.95 20.02
C THR A 174 23.17 14.72 20.42
N GLY A 175 22.48 14.28 21.48
CA GLY A 175 21.15 14.79 21.85
C GLY A 175 20.03 14.30 20.93
N ASN A 176 20.34 13.55 19.87
CA ASN A 176 19.35 12.99 18.94
C ASN A 176 18.84 11.65 19.46
N MET A 177 18.02 11.70 20.50
CA MET A 177 17.33 10.53 21.05
C MET A 177 15.91 10.92 21.46
N MET A 178 14.96 10.04 21.16
CA MET A 178 13.57 10.20 21.60
C MET A 178 13.12 8.86 22.17
N THR A 179 12.68 8.86 23.43
CA THR A 179 12.08 7.67 24.02
C THR A 179 10.63 7.51 23.54
N ILE A 180 10.07 6.31 23.70
CA ILE A 180 8.65 6.06 23.39
C ILE A 180 7.74 6.98 24.20
N ARG A 181 8.10 7.27 25.46
CA ARG A 181 7.36 8.18 26.33
C ARG A 181 7.37 9.60 25.75
N ASP A 182 8.55 10.10 25.38
CA ASP A 182 8.69 11.45 24.80
C ASP A 182 7.88 11.57 23.51
N ALA A 183 7.92 10.55 22.64
CA ALA A 183 7.15 10.54 21.40
C ALA A 183 5.64 10.57 21.64
N ILE A 184 5.13 9.78 22.60
CA ILE A 184 3.71 9.75 22.95
C ILE A 184 3.27 11.07 23.60
N GLU A 185 4.08 11.64 24.49
CA GLU A 185 3.78 12.93 25.13
C GLU A 185 3.79 14.07 24.11
N GLN A 186 4.66 14.03 23.12
CA GLN A 186 4.79 15.07 22.10
C GLN A 186 3.74 14.98 20.99
N PHE A 187 3.48 13.78 20.46
CA PHE A 187 2.65 13.60 19.26
C PHE A 187 1.33 12.84 19.52
N GLY A 188 1.18 12.21 20.69
CA GLY A 188 0.13 11.24 20.95
C GLY A 188 0.45 9.85 20.37
N ALA A 189 -0.26 8.85 20.86
CA ALA A 189 -0.02 7.45 20.49
C ALA A 189 -0.29 7.19 19.00
N ASP A 190 -1.41 7.69 18.46
CA ASP A 190 -1.81 7.38 17.08
C ASP A 190 -0.93 8.07 16.03
N ALA A 191 -0.57 9.34 16.23
CA ALA A 191 0.34 10.02 15.29
C ALA A 191 1.75 9.39 15.33
N THR A 192 2.21 8.96 16.51
CA THR A 192 3.47 8.21 16.65
C THR A 192 3.40 6.89 15.88
N ARG A 193 2.34 6.10 16.05
CA ARG A 193 2.14 4.83 15.34
C ARG A 193 2.00 5.02 13.83
N PHE A 194 1.25 6.03 13.39
CA PHE A 194 1.12 6.39 11.98
C PHE A 194 2.48 6.69 11.36
N THR A 195 3.31 7.46 12.07
CA THR A 195 4.67 7.82 11.62
C THR A 195 5.60 6.61 11.60
N LEU A 196 5.50 5.70 12.58
CA LEU A 196 6.26 4.46 12.59
C LEU A 196 5.85 3.52 11.44
N ALA A 197 4.58 3.48 11.07
CA ALA A 197 4.10 2.73 9.91
C ALA A 197 4.64 3.33 8.59
N ASP A 198 4.77 4.66 8.48
CA ASP A 198 5.36 5.32 7.30
C ASP A 198 6.92 5.28 7.28
N ALA A 199 7.57 4.94 8.39
CA ALA A 199 9.02 5.07 8.55
C ALA A 199 9.83 4.17 7.61
N GLY A 200 9.35 2.96 7.31
CA GLY A 200 9.98 2.02 6.39
C GLY A 200 9.67 0.54 6.68
N ASP A 201 9.54 -0.26 5.61
CA ASP A 201 9.17 -1.68 5.67
C ASP A 201 10.30 -2.64 5.30
N ALA A 202 11.45 -2.13 4.91
CA ALA A 202 12.57 -2.92 4.39
C ALA A 202 13.64 -3.23 5.45
N LEU A 203 14.68 -3.96 5.03
CA LEU A 203 15.93 -4.15 5.79
C LEU A 203 16.81 -2.90 5.83
N GLU A 204 16.59 -1.97 4.90
CA GLU A 204 17.17 -0.63 4.97
C GLU A 204 16.67 0.08 6.22
N ASP A 205 17.49 1.00 6.74
CA ASP A 205 17.17 1.71 7.97
C ASP A 205 15.90 2.56 7.78
N ALA A 206 14.94 2.36 8.68
CA ALA A 206 13.69 3.11 8.71
C ALA A 206 13.96 4.51 9.29
N ASN A 207 13.12 5.49 8.95
CA ASN A 207 13.32 6.86 9.43
C ASN A 207 12.07 7.44 10.07
N PHE A 208 12.14 7.71 11.37
CA PHE A 208 11.13 8.47 12.08
C PHE A 208 11.39 9.97 11.88
N VAL A 209 10.46 10.66 11.22
CA VAL A 209 10.56 12.09 10.95
C VAL A 209 9.55 12.84 11.80
N ALA A 210 10.02 13.67 12.75
CA ALA A 210 9.14 14.40 13.68
C ALA A 210 8.13 15.29 12.95
N LYS A 211 8.54 15.94 11.86
CA LYS A 211 7.64 16.72 11.00
C LYS A 211 6.51 15.89 10.37
N THR A 212 6.77 14.62 10.08
CA THR A 212 5.73 13.69 9.60
C THR A 212 4.74 13.37 10.71
N ALA A 213 5.20 13.25 11.96
CA ALA A 213 4.33 13.06 13.13
C ALA A 213 3.45 14.27 13.40
N ASP A 214 3.99 15.49 13.37
CA ASP A 214 3.19 16.73 13.44
C ASP A 214 2.14 16.77 12.32
N GLY A 215 2.56 16.42 11.10
CA GLY A 215 1.66 16.32 9.96
C GLY A 215 0.58 15.24 10.11
N ALA A 216 0.87 14.15 10.83
CA ALA A 216 -0.09 13.08 11.10
C ALA A 216 -1.17 13.54 12.11
N ILE A 217 -0.81 14.34 13.12
CA ILE A 217 -1.77 14.94 14.04
C ILE A 217 -2.80 15.78 13.27
N LEU A 218 -2.32 16.72 12.45
CA LEU A 218 -3.20 17.59 11.68
C LEU A 218 -4.10 16.79 10.73
N LYS A 219 -3.52 15.82 10.02
CA LYS A 219 -4.21 14.91 9.09
C LYS A 219 -5.38 14.18 9.76
N LEU A 220 -5.11 13.48 10.86
CA LEU A 220 -6.12 12.73 11.61
C LEU A 220 -7.21 13.64 12.19
N TYR A 221 -6.83 14.83 12.66
CA TYR A 221 -7.76 15.82 13.17
C TYR A 221 -8.70 16.35 12.08
N THR A 222 -8.15 16.80 10.95
CA THR A 222 -8.94 17.33 9.82
C THR A 222 -9.84 16.27 9.20
N GLU A 223 -9.39 15.00 9.17
CA GLU A 223 -10.22 13.91 8.65
C GLU A 223 -11.39 13.63 9.59
N LYS A 224 -11.16 13.64 10.92
CA LYS A 224 -12.23 13.51 11.90
C LYS A 224 -13.26 14.62 11.75
N GLU A 225 -12.84 15.89 11.64
CA GLU A 225 -13.77 17.02 11.44
C GLU A 225 -14.60 16.85 10.17
N TRP A 226 -13.97 16.45 9.05
CA TRP A 226 -14.69 16.18 7.82
C TRP A 226 -15.73 15.05 7.99
N ILE A 227 -15.38 13.99 8.72
CA ILE A 227 -16.30 12.88 9.01
C ILE A 227 -17.49 13.38 9.84
N GLU A 228 -17.25 14.18 10.89
CA GLU A 228 -18.31 14.76 11.72
C GLU A 228 -19.29 15.61 10.89
N GLU A 229 -18.75 16.49 10.04
CA GLU A 229 -19.56 17.31 9.12
C GLU A 229 -20.36 16.45 8.14
N ALA A 230 -19.72 15.47 7.49
CA ALA A 230 -20.36 14.62 6.50
C ALA A 230 -21.49 13.76 7.11
N LEU A 231 -21.30 13.26 8.34
CA LEU A 231 -22.33 12.52 9.07
C LEU A 231 -23.50 13.43 9.48
N ALA A 232 -23.22 14.66 9.92
CA ALA A 232 -24.26 15.63 10.24
C ALA A 232 -25.09 16.02 8.99
N GLU A 233 -24.45 16.17 7.83
CA GLU A 233 -25.15 16.40 6.55
C GLU A 233 -25.99 15.19 6.13
N ALA A 234 -25.50 13.97 6.37
CA ALA A 234 -26.22 12.72 6.10
C ALA A 234 -27.48 12.57 6.98
N GLU A 235 -27.41 12.99 8.24
CA GLU A 235 -28.53 13.00 9.18
C GLU A 235 -29.55 14.09 8.83
N ALA A 236 -29.07 15.28 8.47
CA ALA A 236 -29.91 16.40 8.04
C ALA A 236 -30.56 16.21 6.65
N GLY A 237 -30.32 15.07 5.98
CA GLY A 237 -30.88 14.77 4.65
C GLY A 237 -30.35 15.65 3.53
N LYS A 238 -29.16 16.24 3.70
CA LYS A 238 -28.51 17.11 2.69
C LYS A 238 -27.73 16.32 1.63
N LEU A 239 -27.38 15.07 1.94
CA LEU A 239 -26.74 14.16 0.99
C LEU A 239 -27.77 13.52 0.06
N ARG A 240 -27.37 13.32 -1.21
CA ARG A 240 -28.22 12.69 -2.20
C ARG A 240 -28.47 11.22 -1.85
N THR A 241 -29.66 10.75 -2.22
CA THR A 241 -30.05 9.34 -2.22
C THR A 241 -30.60 8.95 -3.60
N GLY A 242 -30.64 7.66 -3.93
CA GLY A 242 -31.23 7.16 -5.17
C GLY A 242 -30.24 6.37 -6.03
N ALA A 243 -30.40 6.43 -7.35
CA ALA A 243 -29.53 5.71 -8.28
C ALA A 243 -28.10 6.29 -8.28
N TYR A 244 -27.11 5.39 -8.40
CA TYR A 244 -25.71 5.78 -8.50
C TYR A 244 -25.41 6.45 -9.84
N THR A 245 -24.80 7.62 -9.78
CA THR A 245 -24.27 8.31 -10.96
C THR A 245 -22.94 7.69 -11.39
N TRP A 246 -22.38 8.16 -12.50
CA TRP A 246 -21.07 7.68 -12.94
C TRP A 246 -19.98 7.92 -11.88
N ASN A 247 -19.98 9.10 -11.25
CA ASN A 247 -19.02 9.46 -10.19
C ASN A 247 -19.16 8.57 -8.95
N ASP A 248 -20.40 8.22 -8.58
CA ASP A 248 -20.70 7.30 -7.48
C ASP A 248 -20.08 5.91 -7.73
N ARG A 249 -20.27 5.38 -8.95
CA ARG A 249 -19.74 4.06 -9.34
C ARG A 249 -18.21 4.06 -9.38
N VAL A 250 -17.60 5.15 -9.85
CA VAL A 250 -16.14 5.32 -9.83
C VAL A 250 -15.64 5.29 -8.39
N PHE A 251 -16.23 6.10 -7.51
CA PHE A 251 -15.80 6.19 -6.12
C PHE A 251 -16.00 4.86 -5.38
N GLU A 252 -17.12 4.17 -5.61
CA GLU A 252 -17.31 2.82 -5.07
C GLU A 252 -16.21 1.85 -5.52
N ALA A 253 -15.88 1.83 -6.82
CA ALA A 253 -14.82 0.99 -7.35
C ALA A 253 -13.45 1.35 -6.74
N GLU A 254 -13.18 2.63 -6.49
CA GLU A 254 -11.96 3.09 -5.81
C GLU A 254 -11.89 2.62 -4.35
N ILE A 255 -12.99 2.70 -3.59
CA ILE A 255 -13.06 2.18 -2.21
C ILE A 255 -12.72 0.68 -2.20
N VAL A 256 -13.34 -0.11 -3.09
CA VAL A 256 -13.07 -1.56 -3.17
C VAL A 256 -11.63 -1.84 -3.55
N LYS A 257 -11.10 -1.11 -4.54
CA LYS A 257 -9.70 -1.25 -4.98
C LYS A 257 -8.73 -1.00 -3.83
N PHE A 258 -8.85 0.14 -3.13
CA PHE A 258 -7.90 0.51 -2.09
C PHE A 258 -8.03 -0.36 -0.84
N ALA A 259 -9.23 -0.84 -0.51
CA ALA A 259 -9.39 -1.84 0.55
C ALA A 259 -8.68 -3.16 0.21
N ALA A 260 -8.78 -3.63 -1.04
CA ALA A 260 -8.08 -4.84 -1.49
C ALA A 260 -6.56 -4.65 -1.58
N GLU A 261 -6.09 -3.44 -1.93
CA GLU A 261 -4.66 -3.12 -1.90
C GLU A 261 -4.13 -3.03 -0.46
N ALA A 262 -4.91 -2.48 0.47
CA ALA A 262 -4.58 -2.45 1.90
C ALA A 262 -4.47 -3.87 2.48
N ASP A 263 -5.42 -4.74 2.15
CA ASP A 263 -5.41 -6.16 2.56
C ASP A 263 -4.10 -6.86 2.14
N LYS A 264 -3.71 -6.70 0.87
CA LYS A 264 -2.44 -7.21 0.36
C LYS A 264 -1.24 -6.62 1.09
N ALA A 265 -1.26 -5.33 1.38
CA ALA A 265 -0.17 -4.65 2.08
C ALA A 265 -0.03 -5.18 3.52
N TYR A 266 -1.13 -5.34 4.25
CA TYR A 266 -1.10 -5.92 5.61
C TYR A 266 -0.67 -7.39 5.60
N ALA A 267 -1.17 -8.20 4.66
CA ALA A 267 -0.76 -9.60 4.51
C ALA A 267 0.74 -9.74 4.21
N ALA A 268 1.31 -8.82 3.43
CA ALA A 268 2.74 -8.75 3.14
C ALA A 268 3.57 -8.01 4.21
N MET A 269 2.92 -7.49 5.27
CA MET A 269 3.54 -6.66 6.30
C MET A 269 4.27 -5.43 5.74
N LEU A 270 3.67 -4.76 4.76
CA LEU A 270 4.14 -3.52 4.16
C LEU A 270 3.28 -2.36 4.71
N TYR A 271 3.58 -1.92 5.94
CA TYR A 271 2.77 -0.95 6.66
C TYR A 271 2.81 0.45 6.06
N ARG A 272 3.91 0.84 5.41
CA ARG A 272 4.00 2.09 4.66
C ARG A 272 3.06 2.08 3.47
N GLU A 273 3.00 0.95 2.76
CA GLU A 273 2.04 0.80 1.67
C GLU A 273 0.61 0.77 2.20
N ALA A 274 0.36 0.12 3.33
CA ALA A 274 -0.95 0.12 3.98
C ALA A 274 -1.41 1.54 4.36
N VAL A 275 -0.54 2.38 4.92
CA VAL A 275 -0.83 3.81 5.16
C VAL A 275 -1.07 4.53 3.83
N LYS A 276 -0.25 4.29 2.82
CA LYS A 276 -0.40 4.91 1.50
C LYS A 276 -1.79 4.66 0.92
N VAL A 277 -2.23 3.41 0.86
CA VAL A 277 -3.51 3.06 0.21
C VAL A 277 -4.71 3.26 1.13
N GLY A 278 -4.59 2.92 2.42
CA GLY A 278 -5.69 2.99 3.40
C GLY A 278 -5.97 4.41 3.91
N TYR A 279 -4.97 5.30 3.90
CA TYR A 279 -5.13 6.71 4.25
C TYR A 279 -5.09 7.60 3.01
N TYR A 280 -3.91 7.74 2.37
CA TYR A 280 -3.67 8.80 1.40
C TYR A 280 -4.46 8.63 0.09
N GLU A 281 -4.39 7.45 -0.54
CA GLU A 281 -5.07 7.22 -1.82
C GLU A 281 -6.60 7.17 -1.64
N LEU A 282 -7.08 6.57 -0.54
CA LEU A 282 -8.50 6.54 -0.22
C LEU A 282 -9.06 7.95 0.05
N GLN A 283 -8.31 8.81 0.76
CA GLN A 283 -8.68 10.23 0.92
C GLN A 283 -8.65 10.99 -0.40
N ASN A 284 -7.65 10.73 -1.25
CA ASN A 284 -7.59 11.35 -2.58
C ASN A 284 -8.80 10.98 -3.43
N ALA A 285 -9.22 9.71 -3.43
CA ALA A 285 -10.43 9.26 -4.12
C ALA A 285 -11.68 9.98 -3.62
N ARG A 286 -11.82 10.12 -2.29
CA ARG A 286 -12.92 10.90 -1.70
C ARG A 286 -12.86 12.37 -2.11
N ASN A 287 -11.68 12.98 -2.10
CA ASN A 287 -11.51 14.39 -2.47
C ASN A 287 -11.86 14.63 -3.95
N GLU A 288 -11.43 13.74 -4.85
CA GLU A 288 -11.80 13.78 -6.27
C GLU A 288 -13.29 13.56 -6.48
N TYR A 289 -13.90 12.63 -5.73
CA TYR A 289 -15.35 12.41 -5.76
C TYR A 289 -16.10 13.67 -5.32
N ARG A 290 -15.76 14.24 -4.14
CA ARG A 290 -16.34 15.48 -3.63
C ARG A 290 -16.19 16.63 -4.64
N LYS A 291 -15.03 16.77 -5.26
CA LYS A 291 -14.76 17.79 -6.28
C LYS A 291 -15.64 17.63 -7.52
N ALA A 292 -15.92 16.39 -7.93
CA ALA A 292 -16.80 16.11 -9.06
C ALA A 292 -18.28 16.37 -8.72
N THR A 293 -18.69 16.13 -7.48
CA THR A 293 -20.11 16.10 -7.08
C THR A 293 -20.57 17.31 -6.25
N THR A 294 -19.67 18.17 -5.79
CA THR A 294 -20.01 19.29 -4.89
C THR A 294 -19.46 20.60 -5.46
N PRO A 295 -20.23 21.70 -5.44
CA PRO A 295 -19.77 22.98 -5.96
C PRO A 295 -18.60 23.51 -5.13
N PRO A 296 -17.48 23.92 -5.75
CA PRO A 296 -16.47 24.71 -5.05
C PRO A 296 -17.02 26.11 -4.72
N ALA A 297 -16.40 26.81 -3.77
CA ALA A 297 -16.75 28.20 -3.47
C ALA A 297 -16.61 29.14 -4.69
N SER A 298 -15.81 28.75 -5.68
CA SER A 298 -15.61 29.46 -6.94
C SER A 298 -16.54 28.98 -8.08
N ALA A 299 -17.55 28.16 -7.79
CA ALA A 299 -18.48 27.68 -8.80
C ALA A 299 -19.25 28.85 -9.44
N ALA A 300 -19.48 28.76 -10.75
CA ALA A 300 -20.28 29.76 -11.44
C ALA A 300 -21.77 29.63 -11.06
N GLU A 301 -22.48 30.77 -11.05
CA GLU A 301 -23.90 30.81 -10.72
C GLU A 301 -24.71 29.97 -11.72
N GLY A 302 -25.59 29.11 -11.22
CA GLY A 302 -26.43 28.21 -12.02
C GLY A 302 -25.79 26.84 -12.37
N GLU A 303 -24.56 26.54 -11.91
CA GLU A 303 -23.99 25.20 -12.08
C GLU A 303 -24.67 24.16 -11.17
N VAL A 304 -25.15 23.07 -11.77
CA VAL A 304 -25.80 21.97 -11.05
C VAL A 304 -24.79 20.88 -10.74
N TYR A 305 -24.69 20.52 -9.47
CA TYR A 305 -23.86 19.42 -8.99
C TYR A 305 -24.76 18.33 -8.40
N GLU A 306 -24.40 17.07 -8.64
CA GLU A 306 -25.22 15.91 -8.27
C GLU A 306 -25.29 15.69 -6.75
N GLY A 307 -24.35 16.24 -5.99
CA GLY A 307 -24.19 15.96 -4.56
C GLY A 307 -23.58 14.59 -4.29
N MET A 308 -22.88 14.48 -3.15
CA MET A 308 -22.35 13.21 -2.67
C MET A 308 -23.51 12.28 -2.25
N HIS A 309 -23.35 10.99 -2.52
CA HIS A 309 -24.32 9.96 -2.16
C HIS A 309 -24.14 9.52 -0.70
N LYS A 310 -25.22 9.53 0.06
CA LYS A 310 -25.23 9.19 1.50
C LYS A 310 -24.56 7.85 1.78
N ASP A 311 -24.99 6.79 1.11
CA ASP A 311 -24.50 5.43 1.40
C ASP A 311 -23.00 5.25 1.07
N LEU A 312 -22.49 5.98 0.07
CA LEU A 312 -21.07 5.92 -0.28
C LEU A 312 -20.20 6.69 0.72
N VAL A 313 -20.68 7.82 1.22
CA VAL A 313 -20.03 8.53 2.32
C VAL A 313 -19.95 7.63 3.56
N MET A 314 -21.07 7.02 3.96
CA MET A 314 -21.09 6.10 5.10
C MET A 314 -20.13 4.91 4.89
N LYS A 315 -20.14 4.31 3.70
CA LYS A 315 -19.26 3.20 3.32
C LYS A 315 -17.79 3.60 3.35
N TYR A 316 -17.44 4.79 2.86
CA TYR A 316 -16.08 5.32 2.93
C TYR A 316 -15.62 5.47 4.38
N VAL A 317 -16.42 6.10 5.25
CA VAL A 317 -16.07 6.34 6.65
C VAL A 317 -15.86 5.00 7.37
N GLU A 318 -16.76 4.04 7.17
CA GLU A 318 -16.65 2.71 7.77
C GLU A 318 -15.38 1.98 7.29
N VAL A 319 -15.13 1.95 5.98
CA VAL A 319 -13.96 1.27 5.41
C VAL A 319 -12.67 1.92 5.88
N GLN A 320 -12.53 3.24 5.79
CA GLN A 320 -11.31 3.92 6.22
C GLN A 320 -11.02 3.69 7.70
N THR A 321 -12.05 3.72 8.55
CA THR A 321 -11.92 3.42 9.99
C THR A 321 -11.36 2.02 10.21
N LEU A 322 -11.88 1.02 9.50
CA LEU A 322 -11.40 -0.37 9.60
C LEU A 322 -9.96 -0.54 9.07
N LEU A 323 -9.62 0.11 7.95
CA LEU A 323 -8.28 0.03 7.37
C LEU A 323 -7.21 0.67 8.27
N LEU A 324 -7.59 1.67 9.06
CA LEU A 324 -6.68 2.39 9.97
C LEU A 324 -6.65 1.83 11.39
N ALA A 325 -7.62 1.02 11.81
CA ALA A 325 -7.68 0.45 13.16
C ALA A 325 -6.37 -0.25 13.62
N PRO A 326 -5.62 -1.00 12.78
CA PRO A 326 -4.34 -1.57 13.19
C PRO A 326 -3.24 -0.53 13.48
N ILE A 327 -3.32 0.65 12.86
CA ILE A 327 -2.26 1.69 12.93
C ILE A 327 -2.65 2.78 13.93
N THR A 328 -3.86 3.32 13.85
CA THR A 328 -4.41 4.38 14.71
C THR A 328 -5.66 3.88 15.44
N PRO A 329 -5.51 2.97 16.42
CA PRO A 329 -6.63 2.31 17.06
C PRO A 329 -7.53 3.25 17.87
N HIS A 330 -6.99 4.30 18.50
CA HIS A 330 -7.78 5.19 19.36
C HIS A 330 -8.67 6.13 18.54
N TRP A 331 -8.12 6.70 17.46
CA TRP A 331 -8.84 7.49 16.46
C TRP A 331 -9.92 6.64 15.78
N SER A 332 -9.59 5.40 15.42
CA SER A 332 -10.54 4.49 14.78
C SER A 332 -11.66 4.08 15.73
N GLU A 333 -11.36 3.80 17.00
CA GLU A 333 -12.37 3.52 18.03
C GLU A 333 -13.30 4.72 18.21
N ASN A 334 -12.77 5.94 18.31
CA ASN A 334 -13.58 7.15 18.42
C ASN A 334 -14.55 7.31 17.25
N ILE A 335 -14.10 7.13 16.01
CA ILE A 335 -14.99 7.21 14.85
C ILE A 335 -16.02 6.08 14.86
N TRP A 336 -15.60 4.87 15.21
CA TRP A 336 -16.46 3.70 15.20
C TRP A 336 -17.59 3.77 16.23
N THR A 337 -17.28 4.09 17.49
CA THR A 337 -18.25 4.10 18.59
C THR A 337 -18.93 5.45 18.75
N GLU A 338 -18.19 6.55 18.66
CA GLU A 338 -18.73 7.88 18.94
C GLU A 338 -19.39 8.53 17.73
N LEU A 339 -18.86 8.34 16.52
CA LEU A 339 -19.42 9.00 15.33
C LEU A 339 -20.37 8.09 14.56
N LEU A 340 -19.95 6.87 14.24
CA LEU A 340 -20.76 5.87 13.54
C LEU A 340 -21.78 5.16 14.46
N LYS A 341 -21.67 5.35 15.78
CA LYS A 341 -22.57 4.76 16.80
C LYS A 341 -22.69 3.23 16.68
N LYS A 342 -21.60 2.55 16.31
CA LYS A 342 -21.58 1.09 16.25
C LYS A 342 -21.63 0.51 17.67
N PRO A 343 -22.36 -0.60 17.90
CA PRO A 343 -22.68 -1.08 19.24
C PRO A 343 -21.52 -1.76 19.98
N GLN A 344 -20.44 -2.12 19.28
CA GLN A 344 -19.27 -2.80 19.83
C GLN A 344 -18.00 -2.08 19.38
N SER A 345 -16.95 -2.22 20.18
CA SER A 345 -15.60 -1.73 19.86
C SER A 345 -15.14 -2.18 18.47
N VAL A 346 -14.36 -1.34 17.80
CA VAL A 346 -13.73 -1.64 16.50
C VAL A 346 -12.84 -2.88 16.59
N MET A 347 -12.35 -3.22 17.78
CA MET A 347 -11.56 -4.43 18.04
C MET A 347 -12.34 -5.74 17.80
N HIS A 348 -13.67 -5.68 17.76
CA HIS A 348 -14.53 -6.81 17.43
C HIS A 348 -15.03 -6.77 15.97
N ALA A 349 -14.72 -5.70 15.24
CA ALA A 349 -15.11 -5.57 13.85
C ALA A 349 -14.32 -6.53 12.96
N ARG A 350 -14.95 -6.97 11.87
CA ARG A 350 -14.29 -7.79 10.85
C ARG A 350 -13.64 -6.89 9.81
N TRP A 351 -12.56 -7.40 9.21
CA TRP A 351 -11.96 -6.77 8.04
C TRP A 351 -13.00 -6.58 6.91
N PRO A 352 -13.02 -5.44 6.21
CA PRO A 352 -14.05 -5.16 5.20
C PRO A 352 -13.94 -6.11 4.02
N VAL A 353 -14.99 -6.91 3.79
CA VAL A 353 -15.10 -7.79 2.63
C VAL A 353 -15.99 -7.12 1.59
N LEU A 354 -15.37 -6.64 0.51
CA LEU A 354 -16.04 -5.86 -0.53
C LEU A 354 -16.00 -6.59 -1.86
N THR A 355 -17.13 -6.60 -2.57
CA THR A 355 -17.21 -7.18 -3.92
C THR A 355 -16.99 -6.08 -4.96
N PRO A 356 -16.01 -6.20 -5.88
CA PRO A 356 -15.82 -5.22 -6.92
C PRO A 356 -16.98 -5.25 -7.92
N PRO A 357 -17.49 -4.09 -8.36
CA PRO A 357 -18.37 -4.00 -9.52
C PRO A 357 -17.79 -4.76 -10.73
N ALA A 358 -18.66 -5.40 -11.53
CA ALA A 358 -18.24 -6.22 -12.66
C ALA A 358 -17.42 -5.45 -13.71
N ASP A 359 -17.67 -4.14 -13.84
CA ASP A 359 -17.01 -3.24 -14.77
C ASP A 359 -15.96 -2.33 -14.10
N SER A 360 -15.52 -2.64 -12.87
CA SER A 360 -14.55 -1.80 -12.13
C SER A 360 -13.28 -1.52 -12.91
N ALA A 361 -12.70 -2.51 -13.60
CA ALA A 361 -11.46 -2.31 -14.34
C ALA A 361 -11.62 -1.29 -15.49
N SER A 362 -12.70 -1.40 -16.26
CA SER A 362 -13.02 -0.45 -17.33
C SER A 362 -13.37 0.93 -16.78
N LEU A 363 -14.13 0.98 -15.69
CA LEU A 363 -14.61 2.22 -15.07
C LEU A 363 -13.47 3.04 -14.45
N LEU A 364 -12.56 2.38 -13.72
CA LEU A 364 -11.39 3.04 -13.13
C LEU A 364 -10.45 3.57 -14.21
N ALA A 365 -10.23 2.80 -15.28
CA ALA A 365 -9.43 3.25 -16.42
C ALA A 365 -10.07 4.46 -17.14
N ALA A 366 -11.40 4.46 -17.29
CA ALA A 366 -12.15 5.59 -17.82
C ALA A 366 -12.01 6.85 -16.94
N ALA A 367 -12.10 6.68 -15.61
CA ALA A 367 -11.94 7.77 -14.66
C ALA A 367 -10.55 8.39 -14.66
N GLU A 368 -9.50 7.55 -14.66
CA GLU A 368 -8.12 8.03 -14.78
C GLU A 368 -7.90 8.78 -16.09
N TYR A 369 -8.48 8.28 -17.18
CA TYR A 369 -8.42 8.93 -18.48
C TYR A 369 -9.06 10.33 -18.48
N VAL A 370 -10.27 10.47 -17.94
CA VAL A 370 -11.00 11.76 -17.86
C VAL A 370 -10.26 12.75 -16.95
N ARG A 371 -9.88 12.34 -15.74
CA ARG A 371 -9.13 13.18 -14.79
C ARG A 371 -7.78 13.60 -15.37
N GLY A 372 -7.09 12.68 -16.05
CA GLY A 372 -5.83 12.94 -16.75
C GLY A 372 -5.95 13.87 -17.95
N LEU A 373 -7.08 13.88 -18.65
CA LEU A 373 -7.32 14.79 -19.79
C LEU A 373 -7.30 16.25 -19.35
N GLY A 374 -8.04 16.60 -18.30
CA GLY A 374 -8.06 17.98 -17.77
C GLY A 374 -6.66 18.47 -17.40
N ALA A 375 -5.91 17.66 -16.64
CA ALA A 375 -4.54 18.00 -16.24
C ALA A 375 -3.58 18.19 -17.44
N ARG A 376 -3.70 17.34 -18.47
CA ARG A 376 -2.89 17.45 -19.70
C ARG A 376 -3.17 18.74 -20.46
N ILE A 377 -4.44 19.11 -20.61
CA ILE A 377 -4.83 20.34 -21.31
C ILE A 377 -4.34 21.56 -20.53
N ARG A 378 -4.56 21.61 -19.20
CA ARG A 378 -4.04 22.71 -18.35
C ARG A 378 -2.53 22.90 -18.51
N SER A 379 -1.78 21.81 -18.40
CA SER A 379 -0.32 21.86 -18.51
C SER A 379 0.16 22.32 -19.90
N ALA A 380 -0.51 21.87 -20.96
CA ALA A 380 -0.18 22.25 -22.34
C ALA A 380 -0.44 23.74 -22.59
N GLU A 381 -1.56 24.28 -22.12
CA GLU A 381 -1.90 25.70 -22.25
C GLU A 381 -1.00 26.61 -21.42
N ASP A 382 -0.62 26.20 -20.21
CA ASP A 382 0.36 26.91 -19.38
C ASP A 382 1.72 27.00 -20.07
N GLN A 383 2.17 25.90 -20.70
CA GLN A 383 3.42 25.88 -21.46
C GLN A 383 3.34 26.74 -22.71
N ALA A 384 2.22 26.70 -23.44
CA ALA A 384 1.99 27.53 -24.62
C ALA A 384 2.03 29.02 -24.26
N SER A 385 1.38 29.40 -23.16
CA SER A 385 1.34 30.77 -22.64
C SER A 385 2.74 31.27 -22.25
N LYS A 386 3.51 30.46 -21.51
CA LYS A 386 4.92 30.78 -21.16
C LYS A 386 5.82 30.93 -22.40
N LYS A 387 5.59 30.14 -23.44
CA LYS A 387 6.37 30.20 -24.69
C LYS A 387 6.04 31.45 -25.52
N LYS A 388 4.78 31.88 -25.54
CA LYS A 388 4.35 33.15 -26.13
C LYS A 388 4.99 34.34 -25.40
N ALA A 389 4.94 34.35 -24.06
CA ALA A 389 5.56 35.38 -23.23
C ALA A 389 7.08 35.51 -23.45
N LYS A 390 7.81 34.39 -23.59
CA LYS A 390 9.27 34.40 -23.88
C LYS A 390 9.64 34.92 -25.27
N LYS A 391 8.72 34.91 -26.24
CA LYS A 391 8.99 35.33 -27.63
C LYS A 391 8.72 36.81 -27.89
N GLY A 392 8.40 37.61 -26.86
CA GLY A 392 8.15 39.04 -27.02
C GLY A 392 6.89 39.37 -27.84
N ALA A 393 6.07 38.37 -28.17
CA ALA A 393 4.73 38.61 -28.68
C ALA A 393 3.92 39.23 -27.54
N ALA A 394 3.53 40.50 -27.70
CA ALA A 394 2.49 41.08 -26.87
C ALA A 394 1.32 40.10 -26.81
N ALA A 395 0.75 39.90 -25.62
CA ALA A 395 -0.53 39.22 -25.51
C ALA A 395 -1.50 40.02 -26.39
N GLU A 396 -1.79 39.50 -27.59
CA GLU A 396 -2.90 40.03 -28.39
C GLU A 396 -4.12 40.06 -27.47
N ALA A 397 -4.77 41.22 -27.49
CA ALA A 397 -5.78 41.63 -26.56
C ALA A 397 -6.87 40.56 -26.39
N ASP A 398 -7.15 40.28 -25.12
CA ASP A 398 -8.38 39.75 -24.55
C ASP A 398 -9.50 39.40 -25.56
N GLU A 399 -9.49 38.16 -26.04
CA GLU A 399 -10.74 37.49 -26.37
C GLU A 399 -11.50 37.27 -25.06
N SER A 400 -12.29 38.27 -24.68
CA SER A 400 -13.08 38.31 -23.45
C SER A 400 -14.28 37.36 -23.47
N GLY A 401 -14.48 36.63 -24.57
CA GLY A 401 -15.64 35.78 -24.82
C GLY A 401 -15.52 34.33 -24.30
N PRO A 402 -16.66 33.65 -24.16
CA PRO A 402 -16.71 32.22 -23.87
C PRO A 402 -16.06 31.40 -24.99
N ARG A 403 -15.23 30.42 -24.62
CA ARG A 403 -14.49 29.56 -25.56
C ARG A 403 -15.09 28.18 -25.68
N THR A 404 -14.88 27.53 -26.82
CA THR A 404 -15.33 26.14 -27.05
C THR A 404 -14.13 25.21 -27.12
N LEU A 405 -14.11 24.18 -26.27
CA LEU A 405 -13.12 23.10 -26.34
C LEU A 405 -13.63 22.01 -27.28
N ARG A 406 -12.95 21.80 -28.39
CA ARG A 406 -13.22 20.68 -29.30
C ARG A 406 -12.20 19.58 -29.08
N LEU A 407 -12.69 18.40 -28.72
CA LEU A 407 -11.93 17.17 -28.50
C LEU A 407 -12.07 16.26 -29.71
N TYR A 408 -10.95 15.86 -30.31
CA TYR A 408 -10.90 14.93 -31.42
C TYR A 408 -10.57 13.52 -30.92
N VAL A 409 -11.46 12.57 -31.18
CA VAL A 409 -11.31 11.17 -30.80
C VAL A 409 -11.11 10.33 -32.06
N ALA A 410 -10.24 9.32 -32.01
CA ALA A 410 -10.00 8.42 -33.12
C ALA A 410 -10.49 7.02 -32.77
N SER A 411 -11.14 6.33 -33.72
CA SER A 411 -11.63 4.96 -33.49
C SER A 411 -10.54 3.91 -33.74
N THR A 412 -9.53 4.25 -34.56
CA THR A 412 -8.45 3.37 -34.97
C THR A 412 -7.08 4.03 -34.82
N PHE A 413 -6.06 3.23 -34.56
CA PHE A 413 -4.68 3.71 -34.57
C PHE A 413 -4.19 3.97 -36.02
N PRO A 414 -3.22 4.88 -36.22
CA PRO A 414 -2.60 5.08 -37.52
C PRO A 414 -1.91 3.81 -38.03
N ALA A 415 -2.01 3.53 -39.33
CA ALA A 415 -1.42 2.33 -39.96
C ALA A 415 0.07 2.13 -39.62
N TRP A 416 0.86 3.22 -39.57
CA TRP A 416 2.28 3.13 -39.23
C TRP A 416 2.53 2.61 -37.80
N GLN A 417 1.63 2.87 -36.84
CA GLN A 417 1.74 2.34 -35.49
C GLN A 417 1.41 0.85 -35.45
N ASP A 418 0.42 0.43 -36.22
CA ASP A 418 0.02 -0.98 -36.33
C ASP A 418 1.13 -1.81 -36.98
N GLU A 419 1.74 -1.29 -38.04
CA GLU A 419 2.89 -1.92 -38.68
C GLU A 419 4.13 -1.97 -37.76
N ALA A 420 4.38 -0.90 -37.00
CA ALA A 420 5.47 -0.87 -36.01
C ALA A 420 5.23 -1.87 -34.87
N LEU A 421 3.98 -2.01 -34.40
CA LEU A 421 3.62 -2.98 -33.38
C LEU A 421 3.68 -4.42 -33.91
N ALA A 422 3.29 -4.65 -35.17
CA ALA A 422 3.42 -5.95 -35.81
C ALA A 422 4.88 -6.41 -35.85
N VAL A 423 5.83 -5.50 -36.12
CA VAL A 423 7.26 -5.80 -36.02
C VAL A 423 7.65 -6.19 -34.59
N LEU A 424 7.16 -5.48 -33.57
CA LEU A 424 7.45 -5.84 -32.17
C LEU A 424 6.93 -7.23 -31.80
N LYS A 425 5.71 -7.58 -32.23
CA LYS A 425 5.13 -8.92 -32.03
C LYS A 425 5.90 -10.00 -32.78
N GLU A 426 6.33 -9.72 -34.01
CA GLU A 426 7.14 -10.63 -34.82
C GLU A 426 8.50 -10.92 -34.17
N THR A 427 9.07 -9.93 -33.49
CA THR A 427 10.34 -10.06 -32.78
C THR A 427 10.22 -10.55 -31.34
N TRP A 428 9.01 -10.79 -30.85
CA TRP A 428 8.75 -11.21 -29.47
C TRP A 428 8.68 -12.73 -29.37
N ASP A 429 9.44 -13.28 -28.43
CA ASP A 429 9.41 -14.70 -28.09
C ASP A 429 8.70 -14.88 -26.74
N GLU A 430 7.52 -15.51 -26.77
CA GLU A 430 6.69 -15.76 -25.59
C GLU A 430 7.33 -16.76 -24.62
N ALA A 431 8.13 -17.71 -25.12
CA ALA A 431 8.77 -18.73 -24.28
C ALA A 431 9.94 -18.16 -23.48
N THR A 432 10.72 -17.26 -24.10
CA THR A 432 11.87 -16.62 -23.44
C THR A 432 11.55 -15.25 -22.84
N LYS A 433 10.36 -14.71 -23.09
CA LYS A 433 9.90 -13.36 -22.71
C LYS A 433 10.86 -12.26 -23.13
N LYS A 434 11.48 -12.40 -24.31
CA LYS A 434 12.50 -11.49 -24.82
C LYS A 434 12.20 -11.04 -26.23
N LEU A 435 12.74 -9.88 -26.56
CA LEU A 435 12.77 -9.38 -27.94
C LEU A 435 14.05 -9.86 -28.64
N SER A 436 13.93 -10.23 -29.91
CA SER A 436 15.02 -10.77 -30.73
C SER A 436 16.21 -9.80 -30.97
N GLY A 437 16.03 -8.50 -30.75
CA GLY A 437 17.04 -7.46 -30.98
C GLY A 437 17.10 -6.95 -32.42
N ASN A 438 16.37 -7.57 -33.35
CA ASN A 438 16.38 -7.24 -34.79
C ASN A 438 15.33 -6.18 -35.18
N GLU A 439 14.61 -5.59 -34.22
CA GLU A 439 13.48 -4.69 -34.49
C GLU A 439 13.89 -3.52 -35.39
N LYS A 440 15.04 -2.88 -35.12
CA LYS A 440 15.52 -1.72 -35.88
C LYS A 440 15.75 -2.04 -37.36
N GLN A 441 16.21 -3.25 -37.67
CA GLN A 441 16.45 -3.70 -39.03
C GLN A 441 15.13 -3.99 -39.76
N LEU A 442 14.18 -4.65 -39.08
CA LEU A 442 12.85 -4.95 -39.62
C LEU A 442 12.03 -3.68 -39.89
N LEU A 443 12.11 -2.69 -38.99
CA LEU A 443 11.48 -1.37 -39.19
C LEU A 443 12.08 -0.61 -40.38
N ALA A 444 13.41 -0.72 -40.56
CA ALA A 444 14.08 -0.13 -41.72
C ALA A 444 13.63 -0.80 -43.02
N LYS A 445 13.52 -2.14 -43.03
CA LYS A 445 13.06 -2.94 -44.17
C LYS A 445 11.61 -2.60 -44.57
N LYS A 446 10.73 -2.31 -43.60
CA LYS A 446 9.35 -1.85 -43.85
C LYS A 446 9.23 -0.36 -44.16
N GLY A 447 10.35 0.38 -44.23
CA GLY A 447 10.34 1.83 -44.56
C GLY A 447 9.83 2.75 -43.45
N LEU A 448 9.49 2.21 -42.27
CA LEU A 448 8.93 2.96 -41.13
C LEU A 448 9.94 3.93 -40.49
N MET A 449 11.24 3.68 -40.66
CA MET A 449 12.30 4.53 -40.10
C MET A 449 12.35 5.95 -40.69
N LYS A 450 11.62 6.22 -41.78
CA LYS A 450 11.44 7.58 -42.32
C LYS A 450 10.56 8.45 -41.42
N ASN A 451 9.69 7.84 -40.62
CA ASN A 451 8.84 8.55 -39.67
C ASN A 451 9.55 8.70 -38.31
N LYS A 452 9.88 9.95 -37.95
CA LYS A 452 10.57 10.28 -36.69
C LYS A 452 9.80 9.86 -35.42
N ALA A 453 8.50 9.60 -35.51
CA ALA A 453 7.66 9.17 -34.40
C ALA A 453 7.76 7.66 -34.08
N VAL A 454 8.29 6.83 -34.99
CA VAL A 454 8.33 5.36 -34.84
C VAL A 454 9.25 4.91 -33.70
N MET A 455 10.46 5.46 -33.60
CA MET A 455 11.41 5.07 -32.55
C MET A 455 10.94 5.47 -31.13
N PRO A 456 10.44 6.72 -30.89
CA PRO A 456 9.82 7.08 -29.62
C PRO A 456 8.63 6.19 -29.25
N PHE A 457 7.78 5.85 -30.23
CA PHE A 457 6.64 4.97 -30.03
C PHE A 457 7.06 3.58 -29.55
N ILE A 458 8.04 2.97 -30.23
CA ILE A 458 8.57 1.65 -29.86
C ILE A 458 9.21 1.67 -28.49
N MET A 459 9.97 2.72 -28.15
CA MET A 459 10.57 2.84 -26.83
C MET A 459 9.51 2.99 -25.73
N THR A 460 8.39 3.66 -26.03
CA THR A 460 7.25 3.76 -25.11
C THR A 460 6.61 2.39 -24.84
N ILE A 461 6.42 1.58 -25.87
CA ILE A 461 5.88 0.21 -25.73
C ILE A 461 6.87 -0.68 -24.99
N LYS A 462 8.16 -0.65 -25.34
CA LYS A 462 9.21 -1.44 -24.68
C LYS A 462 9.36 -1.13 -23.19
N ASN A 463 9.18 0.13 -22.80
CA ASN A 463 9.32 0.57 -21.40
C ASN A 463 8.01 0.47 -20.59
N CYS A 464 6.89 0.06 -21.21
CA CYS A 464 5.57 -0.14 -20.60
C CYS A 464 5.09 0.87 -19.54
N ALA A 465 5.66 2.08 -19.51
CA ALA A 465 5.63 2.97 -18.35
C ALA A 465 4.23 3.57 -18.08
N LYS A 466 3.36 3.59 -19.09
CA LYS A 466 1.95 4.00 -18.98
C LYS A 466 1.04 2.86 -18.53
N MET A 467 1.25 1.63 -19.04
CA MET A 467 0.40 0.49 -18.69
C MET A 467 0.57 0.10 -17.23
N LEU A 468 1.81 0.08 -16.74
CA LEU A 468 2.15 -0.22 -15.34
C LEU A 468 1.60 0.80 -14.35
N LYS A 469 1.38 2.07 -14.74
CA LYS A 469 0.74 3.08 -13.88
C LYS A 469 -0.76 2.81 -13.70
N LEU A 470 -1.42 2.34 -14.75
CA LEU A 470 -2.85 1.98 -14.74
C LEU A 470 -3.12 0.67 -13.97
N THR A 471 -2.24 -0.33 -14.11
CA THR A 471 -2.44 -1.67 -13.53
C THR A 471 -1.77 -1.87 -12.16
N LEU A 472 -0.71 -1.12 -11.83
CA LEU A 472 0.05 -1.23 -10.57
C LEU A 472 0.37 0.17 -10.01
N PRO A 473 -0.58 0.80 -9.31
CA PRO A 473 -0.48 2.20 -8.90
C PRO A 473 0.63 2.45 -7.86
N SER A 474 1.10 1.43 -7.13
CA SER A 474 2.20 1.60 -6.18
C SER A 474 3.60 1.56 -6.82
N PRO A 475 4.50 2.52 -6.50
CA PRO A 475 5.93 2.41 -6.78
C PRO A 475 6.57 1.11 -6.28
N ALA A 476 6.10 0.56 -5.15
CA ALA A 476 6.67 -0.64 -4.52
C ALA A 476 6.20 -1.95 -5.19
N ALA A 477 4.99 -1.97 -5.77
CA ALA A 477 4.45 -3.12 -6.48
C ALA A 477 4.89 -3.21 -7.96
N ARG A 478 5.56 -2.16 -8.47
CA ARG A 478 6.08 -2.16 -9.84
C ARG A 478 7.33 -3.06 -9.91
N PRO A 479 7.42 -3.98 -10.88
CA PRO A 479 8.64 -4.76 -11.08
C PRO A 479 9.83 -3.81 -11.27
N LYS A 480 11.00 -4.17 -10.70
CA LYS A 480 12.24 -3.38 -10.79
C LYS A 480 12.60 -3.02 -12.23
N GLN A 481 12.21 -3.87 -13.19
CA GLN A 481 12.20 -3.57 -14.62
C GLN A 481 10.78 -3.27 -15.09
N GLN A 482 10.56 -2.02 -15.50
CA GLN A 482 9.35 -1.56 -16.17
C GLN A 482 9.56 -1.74 -17.67
N ASN A 483 9.49 -2.98 -18.14
CA ASN A 483 9.67 -3.29 -19.56
C ASN A 483 8.70 -4.39 -20.03
N VAL A 484 8.58 -4.51 -21.34
CA VAL A 484 7.72 -5.49 -22.02
C VAL A 484 8.01 -6.92 -21.57
N GLU A 485 9.26 -7.20 -21.19
CA GLU A 485 9.73 -8.50 -20.71
C GLU A 485 9.09 -8.91 -19.37
N ALA A 486 8.79 -7.92 -18.51
CA ALA A 486 8.12 -8.15 -17.22
C ALA A 486 6.60 -8.39 -17.36
N ILE A 487 5.96 -7.77 -18.37
CA ILE A 487 4.50 -7.81 -18.56
C ILE A 487 4.07 -8.93 -19.51
N GLY A 488 4.92 -9.30 -20.47
CA GLY A 488 4.60 -10.29 -21.50
C GLY A 488 3.73 -9.72 -22.63
N GLY A 489 3.16 -10.61 -23.45
CA GLY A 489 2.43 -10.25 -24.67
C GLY A 489 1.26 -9.26 -24.49
N ALA A 490 0.71 -9.13 -23.28
CA ALA A 490 -0.33 -8.15 -22.95
C ALA A 490 0.14 -6.70 -23.15
N ALA A 491 1.44 -6.41 -23.06
CA ALA A 491 2.00 -5.08 -23.30
C ALA A 491 1.83 -4.58 -24.75
N PHE A 492 1.48 -5.48 -25.68
CA PHE A 492 1.15 -5.12 -27.06
C PHE A 492 -0.34 -4.86 -27.29
N ASP A 493 -1.19 -5.07 -26.29
CA ASP A 493 -2.60 -4.71 -26.40
C ASP A 493 -2.76 -3.19 -26.25
N ARG A 494 -3.39 -2.58 -27.26
CA ARG A 494 -3.67 -1.15 -27.30
C ARG A 494 -5.17 -0.86 -27.24
N LYS A 495 -6.00 -1.88 -27.09
CA LYS A 495 -7.44 -1.69 -26.97
C LYS A 495 -7.73 -0.98 -25.64
N LEU A 496 -8.49 0.10 -25.69
CA LEU A 496 -8.97 0.75 -24.49
C LEU A 496 -9.92 -0.21 -23.76
N PRO A 497 -9.81 -0.35 -22.43
CA PRO A 497 -10.73 -1.17 -21.66
C PRO A 497 -12.12 -0.53 -21.54
N PHE A 498 -12.32 0.69 -22.05
CA PHE A 498 -13.58 1.44 -22.03
C PHE A 498 -13.86 2.09 -23.40
N ASN A 499 -15.10 2.51 -23.62
CA ASN A 499 -15.50 3.28 -24.79
C ASN A 499 -15.16 4.78 -24.59
N GLU A 500 -14.18 5.29 -25.34
CA GLU A 500 -13.65 6.65 -25.19
C GLU A 500 -14.69 7.73 -25.51
N ALA A 501 -15.45 7.56 -26.59
CA ALA A 501 -16.46 8.54 -27.02
C ALA A 501 -17.60 8.63 -26.01
N GLU A 502 -18.11 7.49 -25.55
CA GLU A 502 -19.19 7.41 -24.55
C GLU A 502 -18.75 7.95 -23.18
N THR A 503 -17.52 7.62 -22.77
CA THR A 503 -16.91 8.11 -21.53
C THR A 503 -16.80 9.63 -21.55
N LEU A 504 -16.29 10.21 -22.63
CA LEU A 504 -16.17 11.66 -22.76
C LEU A 504 -17.55 12.32 -22.80
N ALA A 505 -18.48 11.79 -23.60
CA ALA A 505 -19.84 12.33 -23.72
C ALA A 505 -20.55 12.40 -22.36
N SER A 506 -20.34 11.40 -21.50
CA SER A 506 -20.93 11.35 -20.16
C SER A 506 -20.24 12.28 -19.14
N ASN A 507 -19.08 12.86 -19.46
CA ASN A 507 -18.25 13.62 -18.54
C ASN A 507 -17.82 15.01 -19.06
N LEU A 508 -18.50 15.53 -20.09
CA LEU A 508 -18.15 16.82 -20.71
C LEU A 508 -18.21 17.99 -19.72
N ASP A 509 -19.21 18.01 -18.84
CA ASP A 509 -19.35 19.05 -17.82
C ASP A 509 -18.22 19.02 -16.81
N PHE A 510 -17.75 17.84 -16.42
CA PHE A 510 -16.59 17.70 -15.55
C PHE A 510 -15.34 18.29 -16.22
N VAL A 511 -15.08 17.92 -17.48
CA VAL A 511 -13.93 18.45 -18.26
C VAL A 511 -14.03 19.97 -18.43
N ARG A 512 -15.23 20.50 -18.66
CA ARG A 512 -15.49 21.95 -18.73
C ARG A 512 -15.10 22.65 -17.42
N ARG A 513 -15.57 22.14 -16.28
CA ARG A 513 -15.31 22.71 -14.94
C ARG A 513 -13.82 22.67 -14.59
N GLU A 514 -13.16 21.56 -14.90
CA GLU A 514 -11.70 21.40 -14.72
C GLU A 514 -10.87 22.43 -15.51
N LEU A 515 -11.45 23.01 -16.55
CA LEU A 515 -10.81 23.99 -17.44
C LEU A 515 -11.46 25.38 -17.32
N ALA A 516 -12.17 25.66 -16.22
CA ALA A 516 -12.85 26.94 -16.00
C ALA A 516 -11.91 28.15 -16.10
N MET A 517 -10.63 27.99 -15.70
CA MET A 517 -9.60 29.03 -15.85
C MET A 517 -9.37 29.49 -17.29
N PHE A 518 -9.73 28.67 -18.29
CA PHE A 518 -9.63 28.99 -19.71
C PHE A 518 -10.93 29.51 -20.32
N ARG A 519 -11.94 29.82 -19.50
CA ARG A 519 -13.25 30.35 -19.94
C ARG A 519 -13.97 29.42 -20.92
N ILE A 520 -13.78 28.10 -20.78
CA ILE A 520 -14.47 27.11 -21.63
C ILE A 520 -15.95 27.06 -21.24
N ALA A 521 -16.82 27.48 -22.16
CA ALA A 521 -18.27 27.44 -21.97
C ALA A 521 -18.90 26.15 -22.54
N LYS A 522 -18.27 25.54 -23.55
CA LYS A 522 -18.79 24.33 -24.21
C LYS A 522 -17.65 23.36 -24.51
N VAL A 523 -17.91 22.07 -24.35
CA VAL A 523 -17.01 20.99 -24.78
C VAL A 523 -17.72 20.17 -25.84
N GLU A 524 -17.06 19.93 -26.97
CA GLU A 524 -17.57 19.13 -28.10
C GLU A 524 -16.64 17.94 -28.34
N VAL A 525 -17.21 16.76 -28.60
CA VAL A 525 -16.45 15.58 -29.01
C VAL A 525 -16.72 15.33 -30.49
N VAL A 526 -15.65 15.26 -31.28
CA VAL A 526 -15.72 15.04 -32.73
C VAL A 526 -14.89 13.81 -33.06
N ASN A 527 -15.52 12.83 -33.70
CA ASN A 527 -14.78 11.69 -34.25
C ASN A 527 -13.93 12.18 -35.42
N LYS A 528 -12.65 11.80 -35.43
CA LYS A 528 -11.67 12.13 -36.46
C LYS A 528 -12.22 11.85 -37.86
N GLU A 529 -12.95 10.76 -38.01
CA GLU A 529 -13.51 10.28 -39.26
C GLU A 529 -14.59 11.21 -39.83
N ASN A 530 -15.15 12.11 -39.01
CA ASN A 530 -16.21 13.05 -39.38
C ASN A 530 -15.69 14.48 -39.67
N VAL A 531 -14.37 14.72 -39.59
CA VAL A 531 -13.77 16.04 -39.86
C VAL A 531 -13.49 16.21 -41.35
N ALA A 532 -14.13 17.18 -41.98
CA ALA A 532 -13.92 17.49 -43.40
C ALA A 532 -12.49 17.99 -43.65
N ALA A 533 -11.85 17.54 -44.74
CA ALA A 533 -10.47 17.89 -45.10
C ALA A 533 -10.27 19.36 -45.51
N GLU A 534 -11.37 20.11 -45.65
CA GLU A 534 -11.39 21.51 -46.08
C GLU A 534 -11.03 22.48 -44.93
N ASP A 535 -11.22 22.10 -43.66
CA ASP A 535 -10.70 22.84 -42.51
C ASP A 535 -9.30 22.34 -42.15
N VAL A 536 -8.28 23.05 -42.65
CA VAL A 536 -6.88 22.66 -42.55
C VAL A 536 -6.39 22.57 -41.09
N GLU A 537 -6.91 23.39 -40.19
CA GLU A 537 -6.50 23.35 -38.77
C GLU A 537 -7.19 22.23 -38.01
N ASP A 538 -8.49 22.03 -38.21
CA ASP A 538 -9.23 20.94 -37.59
C ASP A 538 -8.78 19.58 -38.11
N PHE A 539 -8.53 19.45 -39.42
CA PHE A 539 -8.00 18.23 -40.00
C PHE A 539 -6.63 17.87 -39.42
N LYS A 540 -5.73 18.86 -39.24
CA LYS A 540 -4.41 18.63 -38.66
C LYS A 540 -4.48 18.21 -37.19
N LYS A 541 -5.41 18.77 -36.42
CA LYS A 541 -5.64 18.40 -35.02
C LYS A 541 -6.26 17.01 -34.92
N ALA A 542 -7.30 16.74 -35.71
CA ALA A 542 -7.93 15.44 -35.80
C ALA A 542 -6.95 14.35 -36.24
N ASP A 543 -6.03 14.64 -37.18
CA ASP A 543 -5.04 13.67 -37.63
C ASP A 543 -4.07 13.23 -36.53
N ALA A 544 -3.77 14.15 -35.60
CA ALA A 544 -2.91 13.88 -34.44
C ALA A 544 -3.60 13.06 -33.33
N ALA A 545 -4.92 12.89 -33.36
CA ALA A 545 -5.66 12.10 -32.38
C ALA A 545 -5.42 10.60 -32.58
N VAL A 546 -5.22 9.89 -31.48
CA VAL A 546 -5.17 8.42 -31.43
C VAL A 546 -5.98 7.92 -30.24
N PRO A 547 -6.49 6.67 -30.25
CA PRO A 547 -7.28 6.15 -29.13
C PRO A 547 -6.57 6.34 -27.77
N GLY A 548 -7.28 6.93 -26.79
CA GLY A 548 -6.81 7.24 -25.44
C GLY A 548 -5.95 8.51 -25.33
N GLN A 549 -5.69 9.18 -26.44
CA GLN A 549 -4.97 10.45 -26.54
C GLN A 549 -5.70 11.36 -27.51
N PRO A 550 -6.84 11.95 -27.08
CA PRO A 550 -7.58 12.86 -27.94
C PRO A 550 -6.72 14.10 -28.20
N ALA A 551 -6.77 14.59 -29.43
CA ALA A 551 -6.25 15.92 -29.72
C ALA A 551 -7.30 16.96 -29.34
N TYR A 552 -6.88 18.20 -29.12
CA TYR A 552 -7.82 19.27 -28.79
C TYR A 552 -7.49 20.57 -29.52
N ARG A 553 -8.54 21.38 -29.70
CA ARG A 553 -8.51 22.78 -30.14
C ARG A 553 -9.42 23.59 -29.22
N ILE A 554 -8.93 24.74 -28.77
CA ILE A 554 -9.73 25.75 -28.08
C ILE A 554 -10.09 26.79 -29.14
N LEU A 555 -11.38 27.01 -29.32
CA LEU A 555 -12.00 27.94 -30.28
C LEU A 555 -12.53 29.17 -29.57
#